data_AF-A0A0U4CJJ6-F1
#
_entry.id   AF-A0A0U4CJJ6-F1
#
_cell.length_a   1.000
_cell.length_b   1.000
_cell.length_c   1.000
_cell.angle_alpha   90.00
_cell.angle_beta   90.00
_cell.angle_gamma   90.00
#
_symmetry.space_group_name_H-M   'P 1'
#
loop_
_entity.id
_entity.type
_entity.pdbx_description
1 polymer ?
#
loop_
_entity_poly.entity_id
_entity_poly.type
_entity_poly.pdbx_seq_one_letter_code
_entity_poly.pdbx_strand_id
1 'polypeptide(L)'
;MSPDDVDPLLAGRAGLGYAELDDCARRLRDLLVTTAERQIGRPLLHEFAIDVDTDPVLRLSPPDGYRRPAAGAVSVRVVVQSRTSSAARLGLRVTVWPALGGADVVDLLVVREGAAAPDGHLLEVRVDEVHPAPTESLQRRVSDVVARQVALVVSDLNIAMQRNLANPDWDGGELG
;
A
#
# COMPACT_ATOMS: atom_id res chain seq x y z
N MET A 1 -15.98 -21.16 21.52
CA MET A 1 -16.54 -20.56 20.29
C MET A 1 -17.29 -21.65 19.57
N SER A 2 -18.57 -21.44 19.28
CA SER A 2 -19.42 -22.45 18.63
C SER A 2 -19.17 -22.39 17.11
N PRO A 3 -19.13 -23.52 16.39
CA PRO A 3 -18.95 -23.54 14.94
C PRO A 3 -20.09 -22.87 14.13
N ASP A 4 -21.15 -22.40 14.78
CA ASP A 4 -22.32 -21.74 14.18
C ASP A 4 -22.24 -20.20 14.13
N ASP A 5 -21.15 -19.57 14.62
CA ASP A 5 -20.98 -18.11 14.59
C ASP A 5 -20.29 -17.59 13.30
N VAL A 6 -20.15 -18.43 12.27
CA VAL A 6 -19.58 -18.01 10.98
C VAL A 6 -20.65 -17.24 10.21
N ASP A 7 -20.46 -15.91 10.10
CA ASP A 7 -21.30 -15.06 9.25
C ASP A 7 -21.39 -15.71 7.85
N PRO A 8 -22.59 -16.05 7.34
CA PRO A 8 -22.74 -16.70 6.04
C PRO A 8 -22.19 -15.85 4.90
N LEU A 9 -22.05 -14.53 5.08
CA LEU A 9 -21.31 -13.69 4.16
C LEU A 9 -19.83 -14.12 4.11
N LEU A 10 -19.20 -14.50 5.21
CA LEU A 10 -17.79 -14.87 5.28
C LEU A 10 -17.46 -16.31 4.87
N ALA A 11 -18.49 -17.15 4.66
CA ALA A 11 -18.33 -18.57 4.37
C ALA A 11 -17.54 -18.90 3.08
N GLY A 12 -17.22 -17.92 2.23
CA GLY A 12 -16.39 -18.09 1.03
C GLY A 12 -14.89 -17.77 1.19
N ARG A 13 -14.49 -17.11 2.28
CA ARG A 13 -13.15 -16.51 2.46
C ARG A 13 -12.20 -17.40 3.25
N ALA A 14 -12.11 -18.67 2.83
CA ALA A 14 -11.45 -19.76 3.56
C ALA A 14 -12.02 -20.02 4.98
N GLY A 15 -13.26 -19.59 5.25
CA GLY A 15 -13.92 -19.78 6.54
C GLY A 15 -13.49 -18.79 7.64
N LEU A 16 -12.76 -17.73 7.29
CA LEU A 16 -12.25 -16.75 8.24
C LEU A 16 -13.29 -15.66 8.59
N GLY A 17 -13.34 -15.30 9.86
CA GLY A 17 -14.10 -14.19 10.40
C GLY A 17 -13.58 -12.81 9.94
N TYR A 18 -14.38 -11.75 10.10
CA TYR A 18 -13.93 -10.39 9.77
C TYR A 18 -12.70 -9.96 10.58
N ALA A 19 -12.61 -10.38 11.85
CA ALA A 19 -11.46 -10.11 12.70
C ALA A 19 -10.17 -10.76 12.15
N GLU A 20 -10.27 -11.99 11.64
CA GLU A 20 -9.14 -12.72 11.08
C GLU A 20 -8.74 -12.16 9.71
N LEU A 21 -9.69 -11.72 8.89
CA LEU A 21 -9.40 -10.96 7.67
C LEU A 21 -8.72 -9.61 7.98
N ASP A 22 -9.11 -8.94 9.06
CA ASP A 22 -8.45 -7.72 9.52
C ASP A 22 -7.03 -7.98 10.04
N ASP A 23 -6.79 -9.14 10.65
CA ASP A 23 -5.43 -9.59 11.01
C ASP A 23 -4.60 -9.85 9.74
N CYS A 24 -5.19 -10.45 8.71
CA CYS A 24 -4.50 -10.68 7.43
C CYS A 24 -4.17 -9.36 6.72
N ALA A 25 -5.11 -8.40 6.69
CA ALA A 25 -4.87 -7.06 6.14
C ALA A 25 -3.73 -6.34 6.88
N ARG A 26 -3.69 -6.45 8.22
CA ARG A 26 -2.58 -5.90 9.03
C ARG A 26 -1.24 -6.58 8.71
N ARG A 27 -1.18 -7.91 8.62
CA ARG A 27 0.04 -8.64 8.24
C ARG A 27 0.53 -8.25 6.85
N LEU A 28 -0.37 -8.10 5.88
CA LEU A 28 -0.01 -7.68 4.53
C LEU A 28 0.58 -6.27 4.51
N ARG A 29 0.03 -5.33 5.29
CA ARG A 29 0.67 -4.02 5.49
C ARG A 29 2.05 -4.14 6.12
N ASP A 30 2.18 -4.89 7.20
CA ASP A 30 3.47 -5.00 7.90
C ASP A 30 4.54 -5.56 6.95
N LEU A 31 4.16 -6.49 6.06
CA LEU A 31 5.01 -6.98 4.99
C LEU A 31 5.35 -5.90 3.96
N LEU A 32 4.39 -5.07 3.53
CA LEU A 32 4.63 -3.94 2.62
C LEU A 32 5.60 -2.93 3.24
N VAL A 33 5.38 -2.54 4.50
CA VAL A 33 6.25 -1.61 5.25
C VAL A 33 7.66 -2.17 5.39
N THR A 34 7.78 -3.38 5.93
CA THR A 34 9.10 -4.02 6.15
C THR A 34 9.86 -4.16 4.82
N THR A 35 9.16 -4.50 3.74
CA THR A 35 9.76 -4.61 2.42
C THR A 35 10.19 -3.25 1.88
N ALA A 36 9.38 -2.20 2.06
CA ALA A 36 9.71 -0.83 1.69
C ALA A 36 10.95 -0.33 2.43
N GLU A 37 10.99 -0.45 3.76
CA GLU A 37 12.14 -0.06 4.58
C GLU A 37 13.44 -0.74 4.12
N ARG A 38 13.37 -2.05 3.80
CA ARG A 38 14.52 -2.81 3.28
C ARG A 38 14.96 -2.34 1.89
N GLN A 39 14.02 -2.05 1.00
CA GLN A 39 14.30 -1.56 -0.36
C GLN A 39 14.92 -0.16 -0.32
N ILE A 40 14.38 0.71 0.54
CA ILE A 40 14.84 2.08 0.79
C ILE A 40 16.26 2.10 1.36
N GLY A 41 16.56 1.21 2.31
CA GLY A 41 17.87 1.12 2.94
C GLY A 41 19.00 0.69 2.00
N ARG A 42 18.73 0.42 0.72
CA ARG A 42 19.75 0.03 -0.26
C ARG A 42 20.57 1.23 -0.76
N PRO A 43 21.89 1.06 -0.97
CA PRO A 43 22.82 2.15 -1.30
C PRO A 43 22.59 2.88 -2.63
N LEU A 44 21.67 2.41 -3.49
CA LEU A 44 21.39 3.04 -4.79
C LEU A 44 20.64 4.37 -4.68
N LEU A 45 20.06 4.71 -3.51
CA LEU A 45 19.22 5.90 -3.31
C LEU A 45 19.92 7.06 -2.59
N HIS A 46 21.26 7.17 -2.68
CA HIS A 46 22.06 8.14 -1.92
C HIS A 46 21.66 9.62 -2.12
N GLU A 47 21.02 9.97 -3.23
CA GLU A 47 20.55 11.34 -3.51
C GLU A 47 19.20 11.67 -2.83
N PHE A 48 18.47 10.66 -2.39
CA PHE A 48 17.13 10.79 -1.84
C PHE A 48 17.10 10.39 -0.36
N ALA A 49 16.23 11.01 0.41
CA ALA A 49 15.81 10.50 1.71
C ALA A 49 14.40 9.96 1.56
N ILE A 50 14.17 8.73 2.03
CA ILE A 50 12.86 8.10 1.94
C ILE A 50 12.40 7.75 3.35
N ASP A 51 11.17 8.15 3.67
CA ASP A 51 10.53 7.95 4.96
C ASP A 51 9.24 7.14 4.77
N VAL A 52 8.95 6.24 5.71
CA VAL A 52 7.76 5.40 5.69
C VAL A 52 6.96 5.68 6.95
N ASP A 53 5.73 6.15 6.78
CA ASP A 53 4.82 6.44 7.89
C ASP A 53 3.49 5.70 7.70
N THR A 54 2.86 5.34 8.82
CA THR A 54 1.53 4.74 8.85
C THR A 54 0.51 5.77 9.28
N ASP A 55 -0.41 6.13 8.39
CA ASP A 55 -1.45 7.11 8.69
C ASP A 55 -2.75 6.37 9.08
N PRO A 56 -3.29 6.58 10.31
CA PRO A 56 -4.57 6.01 10.71
C PRO A 56 -5.77 6.77 10.10
N VAL A 57 -5.55 7.96 9.54
CA VAL A 57 -6.60 8.83 8.99
C VAL A 57 -6.93 8.42 7.57
N LEU A 58 -8.12 7.88 7.41
CA LEU A 58 -8.68 7.47 6.13
C LEU A 58 -9.04 8.67 5.26
N ARG A 59 -8.38 8.77 4.10
CA ARG A 59 -8.72 9.75 3.05
C ARG A 59 -9.66 9.17 1.98
N LEU A 60 -9.74 7.85 1.87
CA LEU A 60 -10.50 7.15 0.83
C LEU A 60 -11.67 6.31 1.38
N SER A 61 -12.68 6.17 0.53
CA SER A 61 -13.72 5.15 0.65
C SER A 61 -13.20 3.81 0.11
N PRO A 62 -13.62 2.67 0.69
CA PRO A 62 -13.27 1.37 0.12
C PRO A 62 -13.85 1.22 -1.30
N PRO A 63 -13.15 0.53 -2.22
CA PRO A 63 -13.72 0.15 -3.51
C PRO A 63 -14.92 -0.79 -3.36
N ASP A 64 -15.75 -0.90 -4.41
CA ASP A 64 -16.92 -1.79 -4.42
C ASP A 64 -16.53 -3.23 -4.08
N GLY A 65 -17.31 -3.86 -3.20
CA GLY A 65 -17.03 -5.21 -2.71
C GLY A 65 -16.01 -5.29 -1.58
N TYR A 66 -15.39 -4.18 -1.18
CA TYR A 66 -14.46 -4.12 -0.06
C TYR A 66 -15.00 -3.30 1.10
N ARG A 67 -14.37 -3.44 2.27
CA ARG A 67 -14.73 -2.71 3.49
C ARG A 67 -13.52 -2.10 4.16
N ARG A 68 -13.80 -1.18 5.08
CA ARG A 68 -12.80 -0.65 6.01
C ARG A 68 -12.47 -1.72 7.07
N PRO A 69 -11.19 -1.98 7.37
CA PRO A 69 -10.81 -2.79 8.53
C PRO A 69 -11.28 -2.13 9.84
N ALA A 70 -11.57 -2.94 10.87
CA ALA A 70 -12.00 -2.43 12.18
C ALA A 70 -10.96 -1.52 12.85
N ALA A 71 -9.67 -1.75 12.57
CA ALA A 71 -8.56 -0.93 13.06
C ALA A 71 -8.34 0.37 12.25
N GLY A 72 -9.21 0.70 11.29
CA GLY A 72 -9.02 1.81 10.33
C GLY A 72 -8.35 1.36 9.04
N ALA A 73 -8.21 2.25 8.04
CA ALA A 73 -7.37 1.89 6.88
C ALA A 73 -5.95 1.69 7.35
N VAL A 74 -5.36 0.74 6.68
CA VAL A 74 -4.01 0.33 6.90
C VAL A 74 -3.23 0.96 5.75
N SER A 75 -2.88 2.24 5.91
CA SER A 75 -2.24 3.06 4.88
C SER A 75 -0.75 3.22 5.17
N VAL A 76 0.08 3.08 4.14
CA VAL A 76 1.52 3.33 4.19
C VAL A 76 1.82 4.53 3.31
N ARG A 77 2.38 5.59 3.87
CA ARG A 77 2.92 6.73 3.14
C ARG A 77 4.42 6.55 2.95
N VAL A 78 4.86 6.51 1.71
CA VAL A 78 6.28 6.59 1.35
C VAL A 78 6.56 8.01 0.90
N VAL A 79 7.40 8.74 1.62
CA VAL A 79 7.82 10.10 1.28
C VAL A 79 9.23 10.03 0.73
N VAL A 80 9.45 10.53 -0.47
CA VAL A 80 10.79 10.68 -1.06
C VAL A 80 11.09 12.16 -1.18
N GLN A 81 12.23 12.59 -0.66
CA GLN A 81 12.70 13.97 -0.73
C GLN A 81 14.13 14.01 -1.26
N SER A 82 14.44 15.02 -2.07
CA SER A 82 15.81 15.26 -2.49
C SER A 82 16.63 15.76 -1.31
N ARG A 83 17.86 15.25 -1.16
CA ARG A 83 18.80 15.77 -0.16
C ARG A 83 19.41 17.11 -0.55
N THR A 84 19.41 17.43 -1.85
CA THR A 84 20.05 18.61 -2.43
C THR A 84 19.03 19.71 -2.80
N SER A 85 17.74 19.38 -2.85
CA SER A 85 16.66 20.33 -3.13
C SER A 85 15.49 20.13 -2.16
N SER A 86 15.26 21.10 -1.29
CA SER A 86 14.14 21.07 -0.32
C SER A 86 12.76 21.21 -0.97
N ALA A 87 12.69 21.69 -2.22
CA ALA A 87 11.45 21.89 -2.95
C ALA A 87 10.96 20.61 -3.66
N ALA A 88 11.79 19.57 -3.74
CA ALA A 88 11.44 18.31 -4.39
C ALA A 88 11.08 17.26 -3.32
N ARG A 89 9.77 17.08 -3.09
CA ARG A 89 9.21 16.04 -2.22
C ARG A 89 8.01 15.37 -2.89
N LEU A 90 7.96 14.04 -2.84
CA LEU A 90 6.82 13.26 -3.31
C LEU A 90 6.32 12.34 -2.19
N GLY A 91 5.00 12.19 -2.07
CA GLY A 91 4.38 11.22 -1.17
C GLY A 91 3.54 10.22 -1.95
N LEU A 92 3.79 8.93 -1.77
CA LEU A 92 2.95 7.84 -2.26
C LEU A 92 2.18 7.24 -1.09
N ARG A 93 0.88 7.00 -1.24
CA ARG A 93 0.09 6.28 -0.23
C ARG A 93 -0.48 4.99 -0.80
N VAL A 94 -0.44 3.94 0.00
CA VAL A 94 -0.98 2.63 -0.35
C VAL A 94 -1.87 2.12 0.78
N THR A 95 -3.05 1.62 0.45
CA THR A 95 -4.06 1.16 1.42
C THR A 95 -4.45 -0.29 1.15
N VAL A 96 -4.58 -1.09 2.21
CA VAL A 96 -5.06 -2.49 2.15
C VAL A 96 -6.54 -2.57 2.52
N TRP A 97 -7.35 -3.12 1.62
CA TRP A 97 -8.79 -3.28 1.77
C TRP A 97 -9.18 -4.76 1.85
N PRO A 98 -9.77 -5.23 2.97
CA PRO A 98 -10.36 -6.56 3.05
C PRO A 98 -11.71 -6.60 2.34
N ALA A 99 -12.02 -7.74 1.72
CA ALA A 99 -13.29 -7.97 1.07
C ALA A 99 -14.47 -7.96 2.06
N LEU A 100 -15.64 -7.59 1.54
CA LEU A 100 -16.92 -7.97 2.13
C LEU A 100 -17.14 -9.47 1.87
N GLY A 101 -17.57 -10.21 2.89
CA GLY A 101 -17.68 -11.66 2.81
C GLY A 101 -18.40 -12.16 1.55
N GLY A 102 -19.56 -11.58 1.21
CA GLY A 102 -20.38 -12.01 0.08
C GLY A 102 -20.05 -11.37 -1.27
N ALA A 103 -18.96 -10.60 -1.38
CA ALA A 103 -18.58 -9.97 -2.64
C ALA A 103 -17.80 -10.94 -3.53
N ASP A 104 -18.00 -10.89 -4.84
CA ASP A 104 -17.23 -11.65 -5.85
C ASP A 104 -15.95 -10.89 -6.25
N VAL A 105 -15.06 -10.72 -5.28
CA VAL A 105 -13.77 -10.02 -5.41
C VAL A 105 -12.66 -10.83 -4.74
N VAL A 106 -11.38 -10.44 -4.85
CA VAL A 106 -10.29 -11.09 -4.11
C VAL A 106 -10.31 -10.75 -2.61
N ASP A 107 -9.72 -11.59 -1.77
CA ASP A 107 -9.86 -11.48 -0.30
C ASP A 107 -9.30 -10.17 0.27
N LEU A 108 -8.15 -9.73 -0.25
CA LEU A 108 -7.48 -8.49 0.13
C LEU A 108 -7.01 -7.76 -1.14
N LEU A 109 -7.22 -6.44 -1.18
CA LEU A 109 -6.78 -5.58 -2.28
C LEU A 109 -5.86 -4.47 -1.75
N VAL A 110 -4.72 -4.29 -2.42
CA VAL A 110 -3.78 -3.20 -2.17
C VAL A 110 -3.98 -2.13 -3.23
N VAL A 111 -4.29 -0.90 -2.83
CA VAL A 111 -4.60 0.21 -3.73
C VAL A 111 -3.64 1.37 -3.49
N ARG A 112 -3.11 1.97 -4.55
CA ARG A 112 -2.42 3.26 -4.54
C ARG A 112 -3.45 4.39 -4.43
N GLU A 113 -3.32 5.24 -3.43
CA GLU A 113 -4.13 6.46 -3.35
C GLU A 113 -3.71 7.45 -4.45
N GLY A 114 -4.69 8.17 -5.01
CA GLY A 114 -4.46 9.15 -6.08
C GLY A 114 -4.54 8.60 -7.51
N ALA A 115 -4.39 7.29 -7.68
CA ALA A 115 -4.55 6.62 -8.97
C ALA A 115 -6.02 6.19 -9.18
N ALA A 116 -6.59 6.51 -10.35
CA ALA A 116 -7.92 6.03 -10.73
C ALA A 116 -7.91 4.51 -10.90
N ALA A 117 -8.99 3.83 -10.53
CA ALA A 117 -9.17 2.42 -10.89
C ALA A 117 -9.31 2.27 -12.42
N PRO A 118 -8.78 1.18 -13.02
CA PRO A 118 -8.08 0.07 -12.39
C PRO A 118 -6.59 0.32 -12.11
N ASP A 119 -6.01 1.42 -12.59
CA ASP A 119 -4.57 1.71 -12.53
C ASP A 119 -4.05 1.90 -11.09
N GLY A 120 -4.94 2.18 -10.14
CA GLY A 120 -4.64 2.22 -8.71
C GLY A 120 -4.57 0.85 -8.02
N HIS A 121 -5.04 -0.23 -8.64
CA HIS A 121 -4.98 -1.57 -8.04
C HIS A 121 -3.56 -2.13 -8.19
N LEU A 122 -2.84 -2.22 -7.07
CA LEU A 122 -1.43 -2.62 -7.07
C LEU A 122 -1.25 -4.13 -6.87
N LEU A 123 -2.07 -4.74 -6.01
CA LEU A 123 -1.90 -6.14 -5.65
C LEU A 123 -3.21 -6.75 -5.15
N GLU A 124 -3.60 -7.86 -5.75
CA GLU A 124 -4.68 -8.72 -5.31
C GLU A 124 -4.10 -9.91 -4.53
N VAL A 125 -4.59 -10.15 -3.31
CA VAL A 125 -4.02 -11.15 -2.41
C VAL A 125 -5.11 -12.03 -1.86
N ARG A 126 -4.91 -13.34 -1.98
CA ARG A 126 -5.77 -14.33 -1.35
C ARG A 126 -5.36 -14.58 0.10
N VAL A 127 -6.31 -14.96 0.94
CA VAL A 127 -6.06 -15.10 2.38
C VAL A 127 -5.11 -16.25 2.70
N ASP A 128 -5.11 -17.32 1.89
CA ASP A 128 -4.18 -18.45 1.97
C ASP A 128 -2.73 -18.07 1.64
N GLU A 129 -2.52 -16.95 0.96
CA GLU A 129 -1.18 -16.40 0.73
C GLU A 129 -0.62 -15.66 1.96
N VAL A 130 -1.46 -15.28 2.92
CA VAL A 130 -1.12 -14.45 4.10
C VAL A 130 -1.26 -15.22 5.42
N HIS A 131 -2.22 -16.15 5.49
CA HIS A 131 -2.57 -16.91 6.67
C HIS A 131 -2.12 -18.37 6.57
N PRO A 132 -1.48 -18.95 7.61
CA PRO A 132 -1.16 -18.32 8.90
C PRO A 132 0.07 -17.39 8.84
N ALA A 133 0.88 -17.46 7.79
CA ALA A 133 2.01 -16.57 7.56
C ALA A 133 2.17 -16.27 6.06
N PRO A 134 2.74 -15.11 5.67
CA PRO A 134 2.94 -14.77 4.27
C PRO A 134 3.81 -15.77 3.52
N THR A 135 3.31 -16.29 2.40
CA THR A 135 4.05 -17.23 1.54
C THR A 135 5.23 -16.56 0.84
N GLU A 136 6.23 -17.34 0.44
CA GLU A 136 7.37 -16.82 -0.35
C GLU A 136 6.95 -16.23 -1.70
N SER A 137 5.87 -16.75 -2.29
CA SER A 137 5.30 -16.20 -3.53
C SER A 137 4.77 -14.79 -3.30
N LEU A 138 3.98 -14.60 -2.24
CA LEU A 138 3.46 -13.29 -1.85
C LEU A 138 4.59 -12.33 -1.51
N GLN A 139 5.59 -12.77 -0.74
CA GLN A 139 6.75 -11.94 -0.39
C GLN A 139 7.48 -11.42 -1.63
N ARG A 140 7.68 -12.26 -2.66
CA ARG A 140 8.27 -11.85 -3.94
C ARG A 140 7.40 -10.82 -4.66
N ARG A 141 6.10 -11.07 -4.79
CA ARG A 141 5.15 -10.15 -5.43
C ARG A 141 5.11 -8.79 -4.73
N VAL A 142 5.10 -8.78 -3.39
CA VAL A 142 5.18 -7.55 -2.59
C VAL A 142 6.50 -6.82 -2.85
N SER A 143 7.63 -7.55 -2.88
CA SER A 143 8.92 -6.96 -3.21
C SER A 143 8.94 -6.30 -4.60
N ASP A 144 8.35 -6.94 -5.61
CA ASP A 144 8.29 -6.40 -6.96
C ASP A 144 7.39 -5.15 -7.05
N VAL A 145 6.24 -5.17 -6.37
CA VAL A 145 5.34 -4.02 -6.29
C VAL A 145 6.03 -2.84 -5.59
N VAL A 146 6.65 -3.07 -4.44
CA VAL A 146 7.37 -2.04 -3.70
C VAL A 146 8.53 -1.48 -4.53
N ALA A 147 9.34 -2.32 -5.16
CA ALA A 147 10.43 -1.88 -6.03
C ALA A 147 9.93 -0.97 -7.15
N ARG A 148 8.83 -1.35 -7.81
CA ARG A 148 8.22 -0.57 -8.89
C ARG A 148 7.71 0.78 -8.39
N GLN A 149 7.02 0.79 -7.25
CA GLN A 149 6.51 2.03 -6.67
C GLN A 149 7.64 2.98 -6.26
N VAL A 150 8.71 2.46 -5.63
CA VAL A 150 9.90 3.26 -5.30
C VAL A 150 10.54 3.83 -6.56
N ALA A 151 10.71 3.02 -7.61
CA ALA A 151 11.29 3.48 -8.88
C ALA A 151 10.45 4.57 -9.56
N LEU A 152 9.11 4.43 -9.57
CA LEU A 152 8.19 5.44 -10.10
C LEU A 152 8.34 6.76 -9.34
N VAL A 153 8.30 6.69 -8.01
CA VAL A 153 8.41 7.88 -7.16
C VAL A 153 9.76 8.59 -7.35
N VAL A 154 10.85 7.83 -7.43
CA VAL A 154 12.19 8.38 -7.69
C VAL A 154 12.27 9.03 -9.06
N SER A 155 11.67 8.40 -10.09
CA SER A 155 11.60 8.97 -11.44
C SER A 155 10.83 10.29 -11.45
N ASP A 156 9.65 10.33 -10.83
CA ASP A 156 8.81 11.53 -10.74
C ASP A 156 9.53 12.66 -9.98
N LEU A 157 10.24 12.30 -8.92
CA LEU A 157 11.04 13.24 -8.14
C LEU A 157 12.22 13.80 -8.94
N ASN A 158 12.91 12.97 -9.71
CA ASN A 158 13.99 13.43 -10.59
C ASN A 158 13.46 14.39 -11.66
N ILE A 159 12.30 14.11 -12.25
CA ILE A 159 11.63 15.03 -13.18
C ILE A 159 11.27 16.36 -12.49
N ALA A 160 10.73 16.29 -11.27
CA ALA A 160 10.41 17.47 -10.47
C ALA A 160 11.66 18.32 -10.18
N MET A 161 12.78 17.68 -9.82
CA MET A 161 14.07 18.36 -9.61
C MET A 161 14.58 19.03 -10.90
N GLN A 162 14.54 18.33 -12.04
CA GLN A 162 14.96 18.89 -13.32
C GLN A 162 14.10 20.08 -13.75
N ARG A 163 12.78 19.99 -13.54
CA ARG A 163 11.85 21.09 -13.81
C ARG A 163 12.14 22.31 -12.94
N ASN A 164 12.43 22.10 -11.66
CA ASN A 164 12.78 23.19 -10.75
C ASN A 164 14.13 23.83 -11.12
N LEU A 165 15.15 23.02 -11.44
CA LEU A 165 16.44 23.55 -11.94
C LEU A 165 16.28 24.36 -13.23
N ALA A 166 15.32 24.00 -14.08
CA ALA A 166 14.98 24.75 -15.29
C ALA A 166 14.07 25.97 -15.03
N ASN A 167 13.33 26.00 -13.91
CA ASN A 167 12.38 27.05 -13.56
C ASN A 167 12.23 27.18 -12.02
N PRO A 168 13.07 28.01 -11.36
CA PRO A 168 13.26 28.01 -9.90
C PRO A 168 12.06 28.53 -9.07
N ASP A 169 11.03 29.07 -9.70
CA ASP A 169 9.81 29.58 -9.05
C ASP A 169 8.70 28.51 -8.89
N TRP A 170 9.00 27.21 -9.08
CA TRP A 170 8.02 26.12 -9.01
C TRP A 170 8.00 25.43 -7.63
N ASP A 171 6.96 25.71 -6.84
CA ASP A 171 6.77 25.25 -5.44
C ASP A 171 6.34 23.76 -5.26
N GLY A 172 6.61 22.87 -6.23
CA GLY A 172 6.55 21.42 -6.00
C GLY A 172 5.19 20.86 -5.53
N GLY A 173 4.09 21.32 -6.12
CA GLY A 173 2.73 20.89 -5.75
C GLY A 173 2.58 19.36 -5.68
N GLU A 174 1.88 18.88 -4.64
CA GLU A 174 1.60 17.45 -4.42
C GLU A 174 1.02 16.84 -5.70
N LEU A 175 1.72 15.87 -6.28
CA LEU A 175 1.18 15.08 -7.38
C LEU A 175 0.07 14.19 -6.80
N GLY A 176 -1.17 14.52 -7.18
CA GLY A 176 -2.40 13.86 -6.78
C GLY A 176 -2.52 12.42 -7.24
#